data_AF-A0A8H3FE33-F1
#
_entry.id   AF-A0A8H3FE33-F1
#
_cell.length_a   1.000
_cell.length_b   1.000
_cell.length_c   1.000
_cell.angle_alpha   90.00
_cell.angle_beta   90.00
_cell.angle_gamma   90.00
#
_symmetry.space_group_name_H-M   'P 1'
#
loop_
_entity.id
_entity.type
_entity.pdbx_description
1 polymer ?
#
loop_
_entity_poly.entity_id
_entity_poly.type
_entity_poly.pdbx_seq_one_letter_code
_entity_poly.pdbx_strand_id
1 'polypeptide(L)'
;MGIFSISPLNEDPAYTLPMLRVERKSPTGERNSIYLRDSADIVKYINDSYPEPAVDIDGPINAAFGELKNKPGPPFSAIVLTVVPDRLAEVSAVYFRATRKAWLGCSLEERRHKRIEEGAWTEMEEWANEVRGLLRKKGGPLFLGEKLCLLDIRFVGLLKWAEVVGKPEDYARIMQLGGEEFARFWQAAKPIYCTEQD
;
A
#
# COMPACT_ATOMS: atom_id res chain seq x y z
N MET A 1 -9.64 -12.35 -2.76
CA MET A 1 -8.32 -11.70 -2.65
C MET A 1 -7.35 -12.54 -3.45
N GLY A 2 -6.86 -12.08 -4.60
CA GLY A 2 -5.86 -12.83 -5.37
C GLY A 2 -4.54 -12.78 -4.64
N ILE A 3 -3.96 -13.93 -4.29
CA ILE A 3 -2.65 -14.00 -3.67
C ILE A 3 -1.62 -13.60 -4.74
N PHE A 4 -0.99 -12.42 -4.59
CA PHE A 4 0.12 -11.96 -5.45
C PHE A 4 1.45 -12.64 -5.09
N SER A 5 1.40 -13.90 -4.67
CA SER A 5 2.52 -14.65 -4.12
C SER A 5 2.44 -16.09 -4.62
N ILE A 6 3.60 -16.64 -4.94
CA ILE A 6 3.75 -18.06 -5.25
C ILE A 6 4.22 -18.71 -3.95
N SER A 7 3.53 -19.77 -3.51
CA SER A 7 4.00 -20.53 -2.34
C SER A 7 5.42 -21.01 -2.60
N PRO A 8 6.40 -20.72 -1.72
CA PRO A 8 7.76 -21.20 -1.88
C PRO A 8 7.86 -22.73 -1.88
N LEU A 9 6.80 -23.44 -1.43
CA LEU A 9 6.75 -24.89 -1.35
C LEU A 9 5.78 -25.54 -2.36
N ASN A 10 5.15 -24.77 -3.25
CA ASN A 10 4.03 -25.25 -4.10
C ASN A 10 2.87 -25.90 -3.31
N GLU A 11 2.84 -25.69 -1.99
CA GLU A 11 1.81 -26.16 -1.07
C GLU A 11 1.02 -24.95 -0.54
N ASP A 12 -0.30 -25.09 -0.45
CA ASP A 12 -1.14 -24.10 0.22
C ASP A 12 -0.96 -24.21 1.75
N PRO A 13 -0.87 -23.09 2.49
CA PRO A 13 -1.11 -21.71 2.06
C PRO A 13 0.14 -20.90 1.73
N ALA A 14 0.03 -19.99 0.76
CA ALA A 14 1.03 -18.94 0.54
C ALA A 14 1.11 -17.97 1.73
N TYR A 15 2.29 -17.82 2.31
CA TYR A 15 2.54 -16.87 3.40
C TYR A 15 2.84 -15.48 2.85
N THR A 16 2.30 -14.46 3.52
CA THR A 16 2.53 -13.04 3.19
C THR A 16 2.78 -12.23 4.45
N LEU A 17 3.46 -11.10 4.28
CA LEU A 17 3.59 -10.03 5.28
C LEU A 17 2.59 -8.91 4.97
N PRO A 18 2.16 -8.11 5.97
CA PRO A 18 2.64 -8.11 7.36
C PRO A 18 2.06 -9.23 8.25
N MET A 19 2.76 -9.50 9.35
CA MET A 19 2.33 -10.35 10.47
C MET A 19 2.63 -9.61 11.77
N LEU A 20 1.70 -9.62 12.72
CA LEU A 20 1.86 -9.00 14.03
C LEU A 20 1.78 -10.06 15.12
N ARG A 21 2.84 -10.16 15.93
CA ARG A 21 2.82 -10.93 17.18
C ARG A 21 2.51 -9.99 18.34
N VAL A 22 1.49 -10.32 19.11
CA VAL A 22 1.14 -9.57 20.32
C VAL A 22 1.34 -10.44 21.54
N GLU A 23 2.22 -10.00 22.44
CA GLU A 23 2.40 -10.62 23.75
C GLU A 23 1.46 -9.98 24.77
N ARG A 24 0.68 -10.81 25.47
CA ARG A 24 -0.17 -10.39 26.58
C ARG A 24 0.31 -11.03 27.86
N LYS A 25 0.48 -10.22 28.91
CA LYS A 25 0.74 -10.70 30.26
C LYS A 25 -0.56 -10.69 31.05
N SER A 26 -0.95 -11.85 31.59
CA SER A 26 -2.10 -11.93 32.47
C SER A 26 -1.81 -11.26 33.83
N PRO A 27 -2.84 -10.93 34.62
CA PRO A 27 -2.65 -10.48 36.01
C PRO A 27 -1.91 -11.51 36.88
N THR A 28 -1.99 -12.80 36.54
CA THR A 28 -1.30 -13.90 37.24
C THR A 28 0.16 -14.09 36.79
N GLY A 29 0.62 -13.33 35.79
CA GLY A 29 2.00 -13.36 35.29
C GLY A 29 2.25 -14.30 34.12
N GLU A 30 1.24 -15.06 33.67
CA GLU A 30 1.32 -15.91 32.48
C GLU A 30 1.43 -15.07 31.21
N ARG A 31 2.26 -15.51 30.26
CA ARG A 31 2.43 -14.86 28.96
C ARG A 31 1.76 -15.67 27.87
N ASN A 32 0.85 -15.06 27.15
CA ASN A 32 0.22 -15.63 25.96
C ASN A 32 0.55 -14.80 24.73
N SER A 33 0.74 -15.46 23.58
CA SER A 33 1.02 -14.79 22.30
C SER A 33 -0.16 -14.98 21.35
N ILE A 34 -0.56 -13.90 20.70
CA ILE A 34 -1.50 -13.91 19.57
C ILE A 34 -0.71 -13.59 18.31
N TYR A 35 -0.97 -14.32 17.22
CA TYR A 35 -0.34 -14.10 15.91
C TYR A 35 -1.42 -13.70 14.91
N LEU A 36 -1.33 -12.46 14.44
CA LEU A 36 -2.25 -11.88 13.47
C LEU A 36 -1.58 -11.84 12.10
N ARG A 37 -2.30 -12.31 11.08
CA ARG A 37 -1.88 -12.31 9.68
C ARG A 37 -2.90 -11.49 8.90
N ASP A 38 -2.53 -11.01 7.71
CA ASP A 38 -3.34 -10.08 6.91
C ASP A 38 -3.43 -8.67 7.52
N SER A 39 -3.22 -7.67 6.67
CA SER A 39 -3.39 -6.27 7.02
C SER A 39 -4.78 -5.93 7.59
N ALA A 40 -5.85 -6.60 7.15
CA ALA A 40 -7.21 -6.32 7.61
C ALA A 40 -7.41 -6.73 9.07
N ASP A 41 -7.00 -7.95 9.44
CA ASP A 41 -7.10 -8.44 10.82
C ASP A 41 -6.20 -7.64 11.76
N ILE A 42 -4.99 -7.27 11.30
CA ILE A 42 -4.05 -6.44 12.07
C ILE A 42 -4.66 -5.06 12.33
N VAL A 43 -5.18 -4.38 11.31
CA VAL A 43 -5.81 -3.06 11.47
C VAL A 43 -6.99 -3.14 12.42
N LYS A 44 -7.86 -4.15 12.27
CA LYS A 44 -9.00 -4.33 13.17
C LYS A 44 -8.54 -4.50 14.61
N TYR A 45 -7.56 -5.36 14.84
CA TYR A 45 -7.02 -5.59 16.18
C TYR A 45 -6.45 -4.31 16.80
N ILE A 46 -5.67 -3.55 16.04
CA ILE A 46 -5.07 -2.30 16.51
C ILE A 46 -6.17 -1.30 16.87
N ASN A 47 -7.16 -1.10 15.99
CA ASN A 47 -8.25 -0.17 16.23
C ASN A 47 -9.12 -0.56 17.44
N ASP A 48 -9.38 -1.86 17.64
CA ASP A 48 -10.11 -2.36 18.80
C ASP A 48 -9.30 -2.24 20.11
N SER A 49 -7.98 -2.45 20.04
CA SER A 49 -7.10 -2.50 21.21
C SER A 49 -6.55 -1.12 21.63
N TYR A 50 -6.45 -0.20 20.67
CA TYR A 50 -5.92 1.15 20.82
C TYR A 50 -6.85 2.13 20.08
N PRO A 51 -7.96 2.53 20.70
CA PRO A 51 -9.01 3.29 20.03
C PRO A 51 -8.62 4.74 19.68
N GLU A 52 -7.48 5.23 20.17
CA GLU A 52 -6.97 6.58 19.89
C GLU A 52 -5.61 6.51 19.17
N PRO A 53 -5.44 7.19 18.02
CA PRO A 53 -6.45 8.01 17.34
C PRO A 53 -7.54 7.16 16.68
N ALA A 54 -8.79 7.63 16.72
CA ALA A 54 -9.90 6.94 16.07
C ALA A 54 -9.69 6.85 14.54
N VAL A 55 -9.68 5.62 14.00
CA VAL A 55 -9.61 5.36 12.56
C VAL A 55 -10.93 4.77 12.07
N ASP A 56 -11.54 5.39 11.07
CA ASP A 56 -12.71 4.80 10.41
C ASP A 56 -12.28 3.65 9.48
N ILE A 57 -12.42 2.41 9.97
CA ILE A 57 -12.05 1.18 9.25
C ILE A 57 -13.23 0.50 8.53
N ASP A 58 -14.47 0.81 8.92
CA ASP A 58 -15.70 0.18 8.40
C ASP A 58 -16.55 1.12 7.53
N GLY A 59 -16.17 2.40 7.44
CA GLY A 59 -16.90 3.41 6.70
C GLY A 59 -17.04 3.11 5.19
N PRO A 60 -18.13 3.56 4.56
CA PRO A 60 -18.44 3.25 3.15
C PRO A 60 -17.38 3.78 2.17
N ILE A 61 -16.57 4.76 2.58
CA ILE A 61 -15.48 5.28 1.76
C ILE A 61 -14.36 4.24 1.55
N ASN A 62 -14.22 3.28 2.46
CA ASN A 62 -13.23 2.21 2.32
C ASN A 62 -13.60 1.24 1.19
N ALA A 63 -14.90 1.10 0.87
CA ALA A 63 -15.36 0.36 -0.30
C ALA A 63 -14.99 1.07 -1.60
N ALA A 64 -15.10 2.40 -1.65
CA ALA A 64 -14.69 3.21 -2.80
C ALA A 64 -13.20 3.02 -3.12
N PHE A 65 -12.33 2.88 -2.10
CA PHE A 65 -10.94 2.53 -2.37
C PHE A 65 -10.74 1.07 -2.80
N GLY A 66 -11.58 0.14 -2.35
CA GLY A 66 -11.59 -1.23 -2.86
C GLY A 66 -11.81 -1.25 -4.38
N GLU A 67 -12.75 -0.45 -4.87
CA GLU A 67 -12.99 -0.24 -6.30
C GLU A 67 -11.81 0.47 -6.98
N LEU A 68 -11.25 1.50 -6.34
CA LEU A 68 -10.01 2.16 -6.77
C LEU A 68 -8.76 1.30 -6.60
N LYS A 69 -8.80 0.11 -6.00
CA LYS A 69 -7.65 -0.82 -5.89
C LYS A 69 -7.70 -1.85 -7.02
N ASN A 70 -8.91 -2.19 -7.47
CA ASN A 70 -9.12 -3.13 -8.56
C ASN A 70 -8.79 -2.53 -9.94
N LYS A 71 -8.69 -1.19 -10.06
CA LYS A 71 -8.34 -0.48 -11.31
C LYS A 71 -6.83 -0.12 -11.51
N PRO A 72 -6.06 0.38 -10.52
CA PRO A 72 -4.65 0.77 -10.68
C PRO A 72 -3.65 -0.32 -10.29
N GLY A 73 -4.12 -1.48 -9.81
CA GLY A 73 -3.26 -2.64 -9.54
C GLY A 73 -2.29 -2.92 -10.70
N PRO A 74 -2.72 -2.85 -11.97
CA PRO A 74 -1.83 -3.01 -13.11
C PRO A 74 -0.85 -1.85 -13.38
N PRO A 75 -1.22 -0.56 -13.50
CA PRO A 75 -0.30 0.51 -13.90
C PRO A 75 0.70 0.90 -12.80
N PHE A 76 0.25 1.03 -11.54
CA PHE A 76 1.15 1.34 -10.42
C PHE A 76 2.16 0.20 -10.21
N SER A 77 1.72 -1.07 -10.34
CA SER A 77 2.61 -2.22 -10.32
C SER A 77 3.61 -2.21 -11.49
N ALA A 78 3.22 -1.74 -12.67
CA ALA A 78 4.15 -1.65 -13.80
C ALA A 78 5.21 -0.54 -13.62
N ILE A 79 4.96 0.41 -12.72
CA ILE A 79 5.86 1.53 -12.46
C ILE A 79 6.76 1.25 -11.26
N VAL A 80 6.18 0.91 -10.12
CA VAL A 80 6.92 0.79 -8.85
C VAL A 80 7.34 -0.66 -8.58
N LEU A 81 6.48 -1.65 -8.83
CA LEU A 81 6.79 -3.05 -8.48
C LEU A 81 7.96 -3.62 -9.30
N THR A 82 8.12 -3.17 -10.55
CA THR A 82 9.17 -3.67 -11.45
C THR A 82 10.58 -3.29 -11.02
N VAL A 83 10.74 -2.23 -10.23
CA VAL A 83 12.05 -1.77 -9.72
C VAL A 83 12.31 -2.20 -8.28
N VAL A 84 11.38 -2.94 -7.65
CA VAL A 84 11.53 -3.43 -6.27
C VAL A 84 12.83 -4.19 -6.04
N PRO A 85 13.26 -5.14 -6.90
CA PRO A 85 14.47 -5.91 -6.64
C PRO A 85 15.73 -5.07 -6.50
N ASP A 86 15.77 -3.87 -7.07
CA ASP A 86 16.93 -2.98 -7.03
C ASP A 86 17.15 -2.39 -5.63
N ARG A 87 16.15 -2.52 -4.75
CA ARG A 87 16.20 -2.06 -3.35
C ARG A 87 16.17 -3.21 -2.33
N LEU A 88 16.18 -4.45 -2.80
CA LEU A 88 16.19 -5.64 -1.94
C LEU A 88 17.62 -6.15 -1.72
N ALA A 89 17.83 -6.84 -0.60
CA ALA A 89 19.01 -7.67 -0.43
C ALA A 89 19.06 -8.77 -1.52
N GLU A 90 20.25 -9.21 -1.90
CA GLU A 90 20.48 -10.11 -3.03
C GLU A 90 19.57 -11.35 -3.02
N VAL A 91 19.48 -12.06 -1.89
CA VAL A 91 18.64 -13.26 -1.74
C VAL A 91 17.16 -12.95 -1.99
N SER A 92 16.67 -11.82 -1.47
CA SER A 92 15.29 -11.39 -1.66
C SER A 92 15.05 -10.93 -3.10
N ALA A 93 16.02 -10.26 -3.73
CA ALA A 93 15.94 -9.82 -5.12
C ALA A 93 15.83 -11.02 -6.08
N VAL A 94 16.65 -12.06 -5.87
CA VAL A 94 16.61 -13.31 -6.65
C VAL A 94 15.24 -13.98 -6.54
N TYR A 95 14.75 -14.18 -5.32
CA TYR A 95 13.43 -14.77 -5.09
C TYR A 95 12.30 -13.92 -5.70
N PHE A 96 12.37 -12.59 -5.55
CA PHE A 96 11.36 -11.68 -6.08
C PHE A 96 11.31 -11.73 -7.61
N ARG A 97 12.47 -11.66 -8.28
CA ARG A 97 12.53 -11.75 -9.76
C ARG A 97 11.99 -13.09 -10.26
N ALA A 98 12.37 -14.20 -9.62
CA ALA A 98 11.89 -15.53 -10.01
C ALA A 98 10.37 -15.67 -9.85
N THR A 99 9.84 -15.31 -8.67
CA THR A 99 8.40 -15.44 -8.40
C THR A 99 7.55 -14.48 -9.23
N ARG A 100 8.01 -13.24 -9.45
CA ARG A 100 7.27 -12.28 -10.29
C ARG A 100 7.33 -12.67 -11.76
N LYS A 101 8.44 -13.23 -12.24
CA LYS A 101 8.51 -13.74 -13.62
C LYS A 101 7.51 -14.87 -13.84
N ALA A 102 7.43 -15.82 -12.91
CA ALA A 102 6.46 -16.90 -12.98
C ALA A 102 5.00 -16.39 -12.89
N TRP A 103 4.74 -15.38 -12.05
CA TRP A 103 3.40 -14.79 -11.93
C TRP A 103 2.98 -13.94 -13.14
N LEU A 104 3.90 -13.15 -13.69
CA LEU A 104 3.63 -12.21 -14.79
C LEU A 104 3.75 -12.84 -16.18
N GLY A 105 4.43 -13.98 -16.30
CA GLY A 105 4.75 -14.64 -17.57
C GLY A 105 5.89 -13.96 -18.36
N CYS A 106 6.48 -12.89 -17.85
CA CYS A 106 7.60 -12.17 -18.45
C CYS A 106 8.52 -11.57 -17.37
N SER A 107 9.67 -11.04 -17.76
CA SER A 107 10.56 -10.33 -16.83
C SER A 107 9.94 -9.00 -16.37
N LEU A 108 10.45 -8.46 -15.25
CA LEU A 108 10.01 -7.16 -14.73
C LEU A 108 10.33 -6.01 -15.70
N GLU A 109 11.46 -6.07 -16.41
CA GLU A 109 11.85 -5.06 -17.40
C GLU A 109 10.93 -5.08 -18.63
N GLU A 110 10.66 -6.28 -19.17
CA GLU A 110 9.71 -6.44 -20.28
C GLU A 110 8.31 -5.97 -19.86
N ARG A 111 7.88 -6.33 -18.64
CA ARG A 111 6.60 -5.88 -18.08
C ARG A 111 6.54 -4.36 -17.99
N ARG A 112 7.60 -3.71 -17.51
CA ARG A 112 7.68 -2.26 -17.38
C ARG A 112 7.58 -1.59 -18.74
N HIS A 113 8.44 -1.99 -19.69
CA HIS A 113 8.48 -1.44 -21.03
C HIS A 113 7.12 -1.53 -21.72
N LYS A 114 6.57 -2.75 -21.80
CA LYS A 114 5.29 -3.03 -22.45
C LYS A 114 4.16 -2.19 -21.87
N ARG A 115 4.05 -2.11 -20.53
CA ARG A 115 2.97 -1.35 -19.89
C ARG A 115 3.13 0.16 -20.05
N ILE A 116 4.35 0.69 -20.08
CA ILE A 116 4.57 2.11 -20.41
C ILE A 116 4.07 2.39 -21.83
N GLU A 117 4.42 1.54 -22.80
CA GLU A 117 3.98 1.67 -24.20
C GLU A 117 2.46 1.55 -24.36
N GLU A 118 1.83 0.66 -23.59
CA GLU A 118 0.37 0.47 -23.57
C GLU A 118 -0.39 1.59 -22.85
N GLY A 119 0.31 2.61 -22.32
CA GLY A 119 -0.34 3.78 -21.73
C GLY A 119 -0.54 3.71 -20.22
N ALA A 120 0.30 2.98 -19.47
CA ALA A 120 0.23 2.94 -18.00
C ALA A 120 0.26 4.33 -17.36
N TRP A 121 0.92 5.32 -17.97
CA TRP A 121 0.90 6.69 -17.47
C TRP A 121 -0.43 7.41 -17.68
N THR A 122 -1.14 7.11 -18.76
CA THR A 122 -2.51 7.60 -18.99
C THR A 122 -3.46 6.99 -17.96
N GLU A 123 -3.36 5.68 -17.71
CA GLU A 123 -4.14 5.01 -16.65
C GLU A 123 -3.83 5.59 -15.25
N MET A 124 -2.56 5.93 -14.97
CA MET A 124 -2.16 6.60 -13.73
C MET A 124 -2.77 8.00 -13.61
N GLU A 125 -2.89 8.74 -14.71
CA GLU A 125 -3.52 10.07 -14.73
C GLU A 125 -5.02 9.97 -14.44
N GLU A 126 -5.72 9.03 -15.08
CA GLU A 126 -7.14 8.76 -14.81
C GLU A 126 -7.37 8.40 -13.34
N TRP A 127 -6.55 7.50 -12.80
CA TRP A 127 -6.60 7.14 -11.39
C TRP A 127 -6.32 8.34 -10.49
N ALA A 128 -5.30 9.14 -10.79
CA ALA A 128 -5.00 10.35 -10.02
C ALA A 128 -6.20 11.32 -10.06
N ASN A 129 -6.86 11.50 -11.20
CA ASN A 129 -8.06 12.32 -11.33
C ASN A 129 -9.18 11.83 -10.40
N GLU A 130 -9.43 10.52 -10.33
CA GLU A 130 -10.42 9.91 -9.42
C GLU A 130 -10.06 10.18 -7.95
N VAL A 131 -8.78 9.97 -7.57
CA VAL A 131 -8.30 10.22 -6.20
C VAL A 131 -8.43 11.69 -5.80
N ARG A 132 -8.04 12.63 -6.68
CA ARG A 132 -8.21 14.09 -6.43
C ARG A 132 -9.69 14.43 -6.24
N GLY A 133 -10.58 13.83 -7.03
CA GLY A 133 -12.03 13.99 -6.86
C GLY A 133 -12.52 13.54 -5.48
N LEU A 134 -12.02 12.43 -4.96
CA LEU A 134 -12.36 11.95 -3.62
C LEU A 134 -11.83 12.87 -2.51
N LEU A 135 -10.57 13.30 -2.60
CA LEU A 135 -9.96 14.20 -1.61
C LEU A 135 -10.69 15.55 -1.52
N ARG A 136 -11.22 16.06 -2.64
CA ARG A 136 -12.02 17.30 -2.67
C ARG A 136 -13.41 17.17 -2.02
N LYS A 137 -13.99 15.96 -1.98
CA LYS A 137 -15.42 15.75 -1.69
C LYS A 137 -15.84 16.15 -0.27
N LYS A 138 -14.95 16.03 0.71
CA LYS A 138 -15.30 16.17 2.14
C LYS A 138 -14.78 17.45 2.81
N GLY A 139 -14.08 18.32 2.08
CA GLY A 139 -13.59 19.58 2.63
C GLY A 139 -12.53 19.37 3.72
N GLY A 140 -11.33 18.99 3.32
CA GLY A 140 -10.16 18.78 4.19
C GLY A 140 -9.04 18.08 3.42
N PRO A 141 -7.88 17.84 4.03
CA PRO A 141 -6.75 17.20 3.34
C PRO A 141 -6.83 15.67 3.28
N LEU A 142 -7.66 15.03 4.11
CA LEU A 142 -7.88 13.58 4.16
C LEU A 142 -9.16 13.18 3.41
N PHE A 143 -9.32 11.87 3.15
CA PHE A 143 -10.48 11.38 2.40
C PHE A 143 -11.83 11.59 3.10
N LEU A 144 -11.83 11.67 4.44
CA LEU A 144 -12.99 12.08 5.26
C LEU A 144 -12.88 13.53 5.77
N GLY A 145 -12.18 14.39 5.05
CA GLY A 145 -11.97 15.78 5.42
C GLY A 145 -10.82 15.90 6.43
N GLU A 146 -11.14 15.99 7.71
CA GLU A 146 -10.15 16.06 8.80
C GLU A 146 -10.04 14.74 9.58
N LYS A 147 -10.96 13.80 9.36
CA LYS A 147 -10.99 12.53 10.07
C LYS A 147 -10.13 11.49 9.36
N LEU A 148 -9.33 10.76 10.14
CA LEU A 148 -8.51 9.66 9.66
C LEU A 148 -9.37 8.43 9.35
N CYS A 149 -9.12 7.79 8.21
CA CYS A 149 -9.72 6.53 7.83
C CYS A 149 -8.69 5.55 7.26
N LEU A 150 -9.09 4.29 7.12
CA LEU A 150 -8.22 3.24 6.59
C LEU A 150 -7.71 3.55 5.17
N LEU A 151 -8.51 4.26 4.38
CA LEU A 151 -8.14 4.69 3.05
C LEU A 151 -6.93 5.66 3.08
N ASP A 152 -6.86 6.61 4.01
CA ASP A 152 -5.69 7.48 4.16
C ASP A 152 -4.42 6.65 4.40
N ILE A 153 -4.48 5.68 5.32
CA ILE A 153 -3.35 4.80 5.66
C ILE A 153 -2.89 3.99 4.43
N ARG A 154 -3.84 3.46 3.64
CA ARG A 154 -3.52 2.71 2.42
C ARG A 154 -2.88 3.60 1.35
N PHE A 155 -3.39 4.82 1.17
CA PHE A 155 -2.87 5.75 0.19
C PHE A 155 -1.48 6.26 0.58
N VAL A 156 -1.24 6.52 1.87
CA VAL A 156 0.11 6.77 2.40
C VAL A 156 1.05 5.62 2.07
N GLY A 157 0.62 4.38 2.30
CA GLY A 157 1.44 3.20 1.99
C GLY A 157 1.86 3.14 0.52
N LEU A 158 0.96 3.49 -0.41
CA LEU A 158 1.27 3.55 -1.84
C LEU A 158 2.28 4.65 -2.17
N LEU A 159 2.03 5.88 -1.71
CA LEU A 159 2.93 7.02 -1.97
C LEU A 159 4.31 6.78 -1.33
N LYS A 160 4.36 6.24 -0.11
CA LYS A 160 5.61 5.91 0.57
C LYS A 160 6.38 4.81 -0.14
N TRP A 161 5.68 3.82 -0.69
CA TRP A 161 6.32 2.78 -1.51
C TRP A 161 6.94 3.37 -2.78
N ALA A 162 6.23 4.25 -3.49
CA ALA A 162 6.77 4.96 -4.66
C ALA A 162 7.97 5.84 -4.29
N GLU A 163 7.91 6.56 -3.17
CA GLU A 163 8.99 7.44 -2.69
C GLU A 163 10.27 6.65 -2.35
N VAL A 164 10.13 5.56 -1.58
CA VAL A 164 11.28 4.82 -1.05
C VAL A 164 11.88 3.88 -2.10
N VAL A 165 11.03 3.23 -2.89
CA VAL A 165 11.44 2.14 -3.80
C VAL A 165 11.44 2.56 -5.26
N GLY A 166 10.49 3.41 -5.67
CA GLY A 166 10.35 3.86 -7.04
C GLY A 166 11.59 4.62 -7.55
N LYS A 167 11.66 4.81 -8.86
CA LYS A 167 12.64 5.74 -9.42
C LYS A 167 12.25 7.17 -9.02
N PRO A 168 13.21 8.06 -8.69
CA PRO A 168 12.90 9.43 -8.30
C PRO A 168 11.99 10.17 -9.28
N GLU A 169 12.22 9.98 -10.59
CA GLU A 169 11.42 10.56 -11.66
C GLU A 169 9.99 10.00 -11.74
N ASP A 170 9.81 8.72 -11.43
CA ASP A 170 8.49 8.09 -11.40
C ASP A 170 7.68 8.62 -10.21
N TYR A 171 8.29 8.71 -9.03
CA TYR A 171 7.65 9.30 -7.85
C TYR A 171 7.29 10.77 -8.07
N ALA A 172 8.22 11.58 -8.60
CA ALA A 172 7.95 12.97 -8.91
C ALA A 172 6.76 13.12 -9.88
N ARG A 173 6.68 12.27 -10.91
CA ARG A 173 5.55 12.26 -11.84
C ARG A 173 4.25 11.85 -11.17
N ILE A 174 4.25 10.84 -10.30
CA ILE A 174 3.06 10.43 -9.54
C ILE A 174 2.54 11.59 -8.69
N MET A 175 3.43 12.31 -8.00
CA MET A 175 3.06 13.48 -7.20
C MET A 175 2.54 14.63 -8.08
N GLN A 176 3.13 14.83 -9.26
CA GLN A 176 2.67 15.85 -10.22
C GLN A 176 1.26 15.54 -10.75
N LEU A 177 0.97 14.29 -11.10
CA LEU A 177 -0.39 13.86 -11.48
C LEU A 177 -1.39 14.12 -10.35
N GLY A 178 -0.94 13.99 -9.11
CA GLY A 178 -1.71 14.28 -7.92
C GLY A 178 -2.03 15.74 -7.63
N GLY A 179 -1.29 16.67 -8.25
CA GLY A 179 -1.45 18.11 -8.07
C GLY A 179 -1.37 18.57 -6.60
N GLU A 180 -2.04 19.67 -6.31
CA GLU A 180 -2.09 20.24 -4.96
C GLU A 180 -2.79 19.31 -3.96
N GLU A 181 -3.73 18.48 -4.40
CA GLU A 181 -4.44 17.54 -3.52
C GLU A 181 -3.50 16.50 -2.93
N PHE A 182 -2.62 15.89 -3.73
CA PHE A 182 -1.65 14.92 -3.20
C PHE A 182 -0.63 15.61 -2.30
N ALA A 183 -0.19 16.82 -2.65
CA ALA A 183 0.71 17.58 -1.80
C ALA A 183 0.08 17.91 -0.44
N ARG A 184 -1.17 18.40 -0.42
CA ARG A 184 -1.92 18.69 0.82
C ARG A 184 -2.18 17.43 1.64
N PHE A 185 -2.60 16.35 0.99
CA PHE A 185 -2.78 15.05 1.62
C PHE A 185 -1.48 14.58 2.26
N TRP A 186 -0.37 14.58 1.51
CA TRP A 186 0.93 14.09 1.98
C TRP A 186 1.42 14.87 3.19
N GLN A 187 1.28 16.20 3.18
CA GLN A 187 1.62 17.03 4.34
C GLN A 187 0.76 16.72 5.56
N ALA A 188 -0.56 16.59 5.39
CA ALA A 188 -1.46 16.28 6.50
C ALA A 188 -1.27 14.85 7.04
N ALA A 189 -0.86 13.92 6.19
CA ALA A 189 -0.64 12.52 6.52
C ALA A 189 0.72 12.25 7.20
N LYS A 190 1.58 13.26 7.36
CA LYS A 190 2.89 13.14 8.04
C LYS A 190 2.86 12.35 9.34
N PRO A 191 1.91 12.56 10.28
CA PRO A 191 1.87 11.80 11.53
C PRO A 191 1.72 10.28 11.35
N ILE A 192 1.27 9.81 10.17
CA ILE A 192 1.09 8.38 9.86
C ILE A 192 2.43 7.71 9.54
N TYR A 193 3.36 8.42 8.88
CA TYR A 193 4.58 7.84 8.32
C TYR A 193 5.89 8.46 8.82
N CYS A 194 5.80 9.56 9.57
CA CYS A 194 6.91 10.14 10.31
C CYS A 194 6.59 9.97 11.79
N THR A 195 7.34 9.11 12.48
CA THR A 195 7.41 9.15 13.94
C THR A 195 8.32 10.32 14.29
N GLU A 196 7.87 11.28 15.08
CA GLU A 196 8.76 12.27 15.70
C GLU A 196 9.84 11.53 16.49
N GLN A 197 11.01 11.41 15.88
CA GLN A 197 12.31 11.20 16.52
C GLN A 197 13.27 12.13 15.76
N ASP A 198 13.05 13.43 15.92
CA ASP A 198 14.13 14.41 15.85
C ASP A 198 14.88 14.39 17.20
#